data_AF-A0A388PSA3-F1
#
_entry.id   AF-A0A388PSA3-F1
#
_cell.length_a   1.000
_cell.length_b   1.000
_cell.length_c   1.000
_cell.angle_alpha   90.00
_cell.angle_beta   90.00
_cell.angle_gamma   90.00
#
_symmetry.space_group_name_H-M   'P 1'
#
loop_
_entity.id
_entity.type
_entity.pdbx_description
1 polymer ?
#
loop_
_entity_poly.entity_id
_entity_poly.type
_entity_poly.pdbx_seq_one_letter_code
_entity_poly.pdbx_strand_id
1 'polypeptide(L)' 'MALVKVKPTSPGRRAVVKVVNPDLHKGKPFAPLVEKRISMPEEIAAVLLQFVIMVAVINKIIA' A
#
# COMPACT_ATOMS: atom_id res chain seq x y z
N MET A 1 20.66 5.70 -11.92
CA MET A 1 19.29 6.18 -12.24
C MET A 1 19.36 7.11 -13.45
N ALA A 2 18.74 6.76 -14.58
CA ALA A 2 18.75 7.57 -15.80
C ALA A 2 17.33 7.99 -16.21
N LEU A 3 17.16 9.24 -16.64
CA LEU A 3 15.90 9.74 -17.20
C LEU A 3 15.93 9.59 -18.72
N VAL A 4 15.04 8.77 -19.27
CA VAL A 4 14.98 8.48 -20.70
C VAL A 4 13.65 8.97 -21.28
N LYS A 5 13.73 9.80 -22.32
CA LYS A 5 12.54 10.20 -23.09
C LYS A 5 12.09 9.04 -23.98
N VAL A 6 10.82 8.67 -23.90
CA VAL A 6 10.28 7.51 -24.63
C VAL A 6 9.95 7.90 -26.08
N LYS A 7 10.20 6.99 -27.03
CA LYS A 7 9.81 7.19 -28.44
C LYS A 7 8.29 7.39 -28.55
N PRO A 8 7.81 8.43 -29.27
CA PRO A 8 6.40 8.78 -29.38
C PRO A 8 5.63 7.82 -30.31
N THR A 9 5.53 6.55 -29.92
CA THR A 9 4.82 5.49 -30.66
C THR A 9 3.30 5.56 -30.52
N SER A 10 2.79 6.32 -29.55
CA SER A 10 1.37 6.62 -29.35
C SER A 10 1.19 8.02 -28.74
N PRO A 11 -0.01 8.65 -28.82
CA PRO A 11 -0.26 9.99 -28.25
C PRO A 11 0.12 10.09 -26.77
N GLY A 12 -0.25 9.07 -25.97
CA GLY A 12 0.04 9.03 -24.54
C GLY A 12 1.52 8.91 -24.20
N ARG A 13 2.40 8.49 -25.14
CA ARG A 13 3.84 8.31 -24.88
C ARG A 13 4.68 9.55 -25.19
N ARG A 14 4.14 10.58 -25.84
CA ARG A 14 4.91 11.76 -26.30
C ARG A 14 5.50 12.59 -25.15
N ALA A 15 4.78 12.70 -24.04
CA ALA A 15 5.23 13.44 -22.86
C ALA A 15 6.00 12.56 -21.85
N VAL A 16 5.95 11.23 -21.97
CA VAL A 16 6.46 10.31 -20.95
C VAL A 16 7.99 10.38 -20.83
N VAL A 17 8.45 10.60 -19.61
CA VAL A 17 9.85 10.44 -19.19
C VAL A 17 9.89 9.22 -18.27
N LYS A 18 10.68 8.22 -18.63
CA LYS A 18 10.84 7.01 -17.83
C LYS A 18 12.09 7.11 -16.98
N VAL A 19 11.96 6.84 -15.69
CA VAL A 19 13.10 6.63 -14.80
C VAL A 19 13.56 5.18 -14.97
N VAL A 20 14.77 4.98 -15.48
CA VAL A 20 15.36 3.65 -15.71
C VAL A 20 16.47 3.43 -14.68
N ASN A 21 16.34 2.36 -13.90
CA ASN A 21 17.37 1.88 -12.99
C ASN A 21 17.84 0.48 -13.43
N PRO A 22 18.97 0.36 -14.14
CA PRO A 22 19.46 -0.94 -14.61
C PRO A 22 19.88 -1.86 -13.46
N ASP A 23 20.27 -1.29 -12.33
CA ASP A 23 20.79 -2.00 -11.15
C ASP A 23 19.67 -2.59 -10.27
N LEU A 24 18.41 -2.28 -10.57
CA LEU A 24 17.27 -2.77 -9.78
C LEU A 24 17.01 -4.26 -10.08
N HIS A 25 16.91 -5.07 -9.02
CA HIS A 25 16.53 -6.48 -9.14
C HIS A 25 15.14 -6.62 -9.79
N LYS A 26 15.09 -7.41 -10.86
CA LYS A 26 13.87 -7.62 -11.68
C LYS A 26 13.01 -8.80 -11.21
N GLY A 27 13.47 -9.54 -10.20
CA GLY A 27 12.79 -10.71 -9.65
C GLY A 27 11.73 -10.36 -8.62
N LYS A 28 11.21 -11.38 -7.93
CA LYS A 28 10.35 -11.18 -6.77
C LYS A 28 11.16 -10.52 -5.64
N PRO A 29 10.53 -9.65 -4.84
CA PRO A 29 11.20 -9.11 -3.65
C PRO A 29 11.51 -10.25 -2.68
N PHE A 30 12.49 -10.03 -1.81
CA PHE A 30 12.93 -11.02 -0.84
C PHE A 30 11.81 -11.29 0.18
N ALA A 31 11.18 -12.46 0.09
CA ALA A 31 9.94 -12.79 0.80
C ALA A 31 10.01 -12.61 2.33
N PRO A 32 11.12 -12.91 3.02
CA PRO A 32 11.20 -12.72 4.48
C PRO A 32 11.20 -11.26 4.96
N LEU A 33 11.42 -10.29 4.06
CA LEU A 33 11.44 -8.86 4.40
C LEU A 33 10.23 -8.12 3.83
N VAL A 34 9.22 -8.85 3.37
CA VAL A 34 8.00 -8.27 2.82
C VAL A 34 6.81 -8.77 3.61
N GLU A 35 6.02 -7.82 4.11
CA GLU A 35 4.72 -8.07 4.69
C GLU A 35 3.63 -7.45 3.82
N LYS A 36 2.39 -7.90 4.01
CA LYS A 36 1.25 -7.32 3.32
C LYS A 36 1.11 -5.86 3.76
N ARG A 37 1.06 -4.93 2.81
CA ARG A 37 0.74 -3.53 3.11
C ARG A 37 -0.72 -3.44 3.54
N ILE A 38 -0.98 -3.36 4.84
CA ILE A 38 -2.32 -3.13 5.39
C ILE A 38 -2.52 -1.61 5.44
N SER A 39 -3.58 -1.11 4.80
CA SER A 39 -3.91 0.33 4.78
C SER A 39 -4.40 0.85 6.14
N MET A 40 -4.66 -0.04 7.09
CA MET A 40 -4.98 0.26 8.48
C MET A 40 -4.08 -0.61 9.37
N PRO A 41 -3.20 -0.02 10.20
CA PRO A 41 -2.39 -0.81 11.12
C PRO A 41 -3.29 -1.64 12.03
N GLU A 42 -2.93 -2.91 12.27
CA GLU A 42 -3.73 -3.85 13.08
C GLU A 42 -4.04 -3.30 14.48
N GLU A 43 -3.16 -2.45 15.01
CA GLU A 43 -3.36 -1.71 16.25
C GLU A 43 -4.63 -0.85 16.25
N ILE A 44 -4.94 -0.16 15.14
CA ILE A 44 -6.15 0.67 15.03
C ILE A 44 -7.40 -0.22 14.93
N ALA A 45 -7.32 -1.34 14.22
CA ALA A 45 -8.44 -2.27 14.11
C ALA A 45 -8.78 -2.91 15.47
N ALA A 46 -7.76 -3.27 16.26
CA ALA A 46 -7.95 -3.80 17.61
C ALA A 46 -8.59 -2.76 18.54
N VAL A 47 -8.15 -1.50 18.49
CA VAL A 47 -8.73 -0.40 19.27
C VAL A 47 -10.20 -0.17 18.89
N LEU A 48 -10.52 -0.13 17.60
CA LEU A 48 -11.91 0.02 17.14
C LEU A 48 -12.80 -1.14 17.56
N LEU A 49 -12.29 -2.37 17.49
CA LEU A 49 -13.02 -3.55 17.97
C LEU A 49 -13.27 -3.47 19.48
N GLN A 50 -12.28 -3.01 20.25
CA GLN A 50 -12.42 -2.76 21.69
C GLN A 50 -13.53 -1.74 21.98
N PHE A 51 -13.59 -0.64 21.22
CA PHE A 51 -14.63 0.38 21.36
C PHE A 51 -16.02 -0.16 21.00
N VAL A 52 -16.15 -0.93 19.91
CA VAL A 52 -17.43 -1.54 19.52
C VAL A 52 -17.95 -2.51 20.58
N ILE A 53 -17.07 -3.35 21.14
CA ILE A 53 -17.41 -4.28 22.23
C ILE A 53 -17.84 -3.50 23.47
N MET A 54 -17.11 -2.44 23.83
CA MET A 54 -17.43 -1.61 24.99
C MET A 54 -18.82 -0.96 24.86
N VAL A 55 -19.14 -0.37 23.71
CA VAL A 55 -20.47 0.21 23.44
C VAL A 55 -21.57 -0.85 23.49
N ALA A 56 -21.31 -2.05 22.94
CA ALA A 56 -22.27 -3.16 22.98
C ALA A 56 -22.55 -3.65 24.42
N VAL A 57 -21.53 -3.72 25.28
CA VAL A 57 -21.68 -4.07 26.70
C VAL A 57 -22.47 -3.02 27.45
N ILE A 58 -22.17 -1.73 27.24
CA ILE A 58 -22.91 -0.62 27.87
C ILE A 58 -24.39 -0.66 27.49
N ASN A 59 -24.71 -0.84 26.20
CA ASN A 59 -26.09 -0.92 25.73
C ASN A 59 -26.85 -2.12 26.30
N LYS A 60 -26.17 -3.25 26.56
CA LYS A 60 -26.76 -4.45 27.16
C LYS A 60 -27.02 -4.32 28.67
N ILE A 61 -26.31 -3.43 29.36
CA ILE A 61 -26.51 -3.17 30.81
C ILE A 61 -27.66 -2.17 31.04
N ILE A 62 -27.86 -1.23 30.11
CA ILE A 62 -28.88 -0.18 30.22
C ILE A 62 -30.28 -0.68 29.77
N ALA A 63 -30.33 -1.71 28.92
CA ALA A 63 -31.57 -2.40 28.50
C ALA A 63 -31.98 -3.49 29.50
#